data_AF-A0A418AN78-F1
#
_entry.id   AF-A0A418AN78-F1
#
_cell.length_a   1.000
_cell.length_b   1.000
_cell.length_c   1.000
_cell.angle_alpha   90.00
_cell.angle_beta   90.00
_cell.angle_gamma   90.00
#
_symmetry.space_group_name_H-M   'P 1'
#
loop_
_entity.id
_entity.type
_entity.pdbx_description
1 polymer ?
#
loop_
_entity_poly.entity_id
_entity_poly.type
_entity_poly.pdbx_seq_one_letter_code
_entity_poly.pdbx_strand_id
1 'polypeptide(L)'
;MAVHPSPPPAHYLYHRGESYFRLHNFQQAVDDFTTAIDIGGETPAVLNARGLAHKALGLYEAAIADFSAIADFTQVILHNPTNAHAHFRRAFAFKSVGRVAEAAADIETAKLLDPTNPHLMVNYKNLHDTECIVLCVPGHEVEY
;
A
#
# COMPACT_ATOMS: atom_id res chain seq x y z
N MET A 1 6.47 -29.04 38.46
CA MET A 1 7.49 -28.82 37.42
C MET A 1 6.80 -28.13 36.25
N ALA A 2 7.11 -26.87 35.98
CA ALA A 2 6.67 -26.22 34.76
C ALA A 2 7.49 -26.80 33.61
N VAL A 3 6.84 -27.56 32.72
CA VAL A 3 7.45 -27.97 31.45
C VAL A 3 7.54 -26.71 30.61
N HIS A 4 8.74 -26.13 30.47
CA HIS A 4 8.99 -25.17 29.41
C HIS A 4 8.86 -25.93 28.09
N PRO A 5 7.90 -25.60 27.21
CA PRO A 5 7.83 -26.25 25.92
C PRO A 5 9.14 -25.95 25.18
N SER A 6 9.79 -27.00 24.69
CA SER A 6 10.94 -26.84 23.78
C SER A 6 10.51 -25.93 22.62
N PRO A 7 11.34 -24.98 22.19
CA PRO A 7 11.01 -24.12 21.07
C PRO A 7 10.66 -25.00 19.84
N PRO A 8 9.62 -24.64 19.07
CA PRO A 8 9.21 -25.43 17.93
C PRO A 8 10.36 -25.57 16.93
N PRO A 9 10.55 -26.75 16.33
CA PRO A 9 11.65 -26.99 15.40
C PRO A 9 11.49 -26.14 14.13
N ALA A 10 12.61 -25.85 13.45
CA ALA A 10 12.63 -24.88 12.35
C ALA A 10 11.67 -25.22 11.19
N HIS A 11 11.49 -26.51 10.87
CA HIS A 11 10.56 -26.93 9.82
C HIS A 11 9.10 -26.61 10.18
N TYR A 12 8.73 -26.67 11.45
CA TYR A 12 7.38 -26.30 11.90
C TYR A 12 7.17 -24.79 11.75
N LEU A 13 8.14 -23.98 12.17
CA LEU A 13 8.10 -22.52 12.00
C LEU A 13 8.02 -22.12 10.52
N TYR A 14 8.77 -22.80 9.65
CA TYR A 14 8.67 -22.61 8.21
C TYR A 14 7.24 -22.85 7.68
N HIS A 15 6.63 -24.01 7.98
CA HIS A 15 5.29 -24.31 7.47
C HIS A 15 4.19 -23.43 8.09
N ARG A 16 4.35 -23.02 9.36
CA ARG A 16 3.43 -22.06 9.97
C ARG A 16 3.58 -20.67 9.35
N GLY A 17 4.81 -20.23 9.09
CA GLY A 17 5.10 -19.00 8.35
C GLY A 17 4.49 -19.01 6.95
N GLU A 18 4.60 -20.11 6.20
CA GLU A 18 3.92 -20.26 4.91
C GLU A 18 2.38 -20.17 5.04
N SER A 19 1.83 -20.74 6.11
CA SER A 19 0.39 -20.69 6.37
C SER A 19 -0.05 -19.25 6.67
N TYR A 20 0.69 -18.52 7.51
CA TYR A 20 0.44 -17.10 7.76
C TYR A 20 0.56 -16.27 6.48
N PHE A 21 1.57 -16.52 5.64
CA PHE A 21 1.75 -15.84 4.36
C PHE A 21 0.53 -16.03 3.45
N ARG A 22 0.01 -17.26 3.34
CA ARG A 22 -1.21 -17.56 2.56
C ARG A 22 -2.48 -16.94 3.12
N LEU A 23 -2.51 -16.68 4.43
CA LEU A 23 -3.60 -15.97 5.11
C LEU A 23 -3.42 -14.43 5.07
N HIS A 24 -2.44 -13.91 4.34
CA HIS A 24 -2.08 -12.49 4.29
C HIS A 24 -1.64 -11.91 5.65
N ASN A 25 -1.31 -12.76 6.62
CA ASN A 25 -0.74 -12.40 7.91
C ASN A 25 0.78 -12.22 7.76
N PHE A 26 1.19 -11.23 6.96
CA PHE A 26 2.58 -11.12 6.49
C PHE A 26 3.57 -10.84 7.60
N GLN A 27 3.20 -10.08 8.63
CA GLN A 27 4.07 -9.84 9.78
C GLN A 27 4.35 -11.14 10.55
N GLN A 28 3.32 -11.91 10.89
CA GLN A 28 3.50 -13.21 11.56
C GLN A 28 4.31 -14.20 10.70
N ALA A 29 4.16 -14.15 9.37
CA ALA A 29 4.98 -14.94 8.46
C ALA A 29 6.47 -14.56 8.54
N VAL A 30 6.78 -13.25 8.50
CA VAL A 30 8.14 -12.72 8.67
C VAL A 30 8.74 -13.17 10.00
N ASP A 31 7.97 -13.06 11.08
CA ASP A 31 8.42 -13.41 12.44
C ASP A 31 8.76 -14.91 12.54
N ASP A 32 7.90 -15.77 11.99
CA ASP A 32 8.09 -17.22 11.98
C ASP A 32 9.30 -17.64 11.13
N PHE A 33 9.48 -17.06 9.94
CA PHE A 33 10.65 -17.35 9.11
C PHE A 33 11.95 -16.83 9.75
N THR A 34 11.90 -15.68 10.42
CA THR A 34 13.05 -15.13 11.15
C THR A 34 13.44 -16.07 12.29
N THR A 35 12.46 -16.47 13.10
CA THR A 35 12.70 -17.42 14.19
C THR A 35 13.23 -18.76 13.67
N ALA A 36 12.73 -19.25 12.53
CA ALA A 36 13.23 -20.49 11.91
C ALA A 36 14.71 -20.39 11.52
N ILE A 37 15.14 -19.22 11.01
CA ILE A 37 16.55 -18.94 10.67
C ILE A 37 17.39 -18.89 11.95
N ASP A 38 16.93 -18.16 12.98
CA ASP A 38 17.66 -17.95 14.23
C ASP A 38 17.97 -19.25 14.98
N ILE A 39 17.11 -20.27 14.86
CA ILE A 39 17.32 -21.60 15.46
C ILE A 39 18.05 -22.60 14.55
N GLY A 40 18.69 -22.12 13.47
CA GLY A 40 19.54 -22.93 12.58
C GLY A 40 18.82 -23.59 11.40
N GLY A 41 17.57 -23.22 11.13
CA GLY A 41 16.82 -23.63 9.93
C GLY A 41 17.15 -22.81 8.67
N GLU A 42 18.32 -22.18 8.64
CA GLU A 42 18.77 -21.33 7.55
C GLU A 42 18.96 -22.17 6.27
N THR A 43 17.93 -22.18 5.43
CA THR A 43 17.94 -22.81 4.12
C THR A 43 17.56 -21.76 3.07
N PRO A 44 17.98 -21.94 1.80
CA PRO A 44 17.57 -21.05 0.71
C PRO A 44 16.05 -20.90 0.61
N ALA A 45 15.29 -21.95 0.95
CA ALA A 45 13.83 -21.92 0.95
C ALA A 45 13.27 -20.95 2.01
N VAL A 46 13.76 -21.01 3.25
CA VAL A 46 13.30 -20.15 4.35
C VAL A 46 13.70 -18.68 4.10
N LEU A 47 14.91 -18.44 3.60
CA LEU A 47 15.36 -17.09 3.22
C LEU A 47 14.52 -16.48 2.10
N ASN A 48 14.22 -17.27 1.06
CA ASN A 48 13.34 -16.85 -0.03
C ASN A 48 11.92 -16.57 0.48
N ALA A 49 11.37 -17.44 1.33
CA ALA A 49 10.05 -17.26 1.91
C ALA A 49 9.97 -15.99 2.78
N ARG A 50 11.00 -15.70 3.59
CA ARG A 50 11.10 -14.45 4.35
C ARG A 50 11.17 -13.21 3.44
N GLY A 51 11.95 -13.27 2.37
CA GLY A 51 12.04 -12.18 1.39
C GLY A 51 10.70 -11.87 0.71
N LEU A 52 9.96 -12.92 0.31
CA LEU A 52 8.61 -12.77 -0.23
C LEU A 52 7.63 -12.20 0.80
N ALA A 53 7.72 -12.63 2.06
CA ALA A 53 6.90 -12.13 3.15
C ALA A 53 7.15 -10.63 3.43
N HIS A 54 8.42 -10.19 3.46
CA HIS A 54 8.74 -8.76 3.59
C HIS A 54 8.20 -7.93 2.44
N LYS A 55 8.37 -8.40 1.19
CA LYS A 55 7.82 -7.70 0.02
C LYS A 55 6.30 -7.60 0.12
N ALA A 56 5.62 -8.68 0.49
CA ALA A 56 4.17 -8.69 0.61
C ALA A 56 3.68 -7.78 1.75
N LEU A 57 4.39 -7.75 2.89
CA LEU A 57 4.10 -6.85 4.00
C LEU A 57 4.17 -5.38 3.56
N GLY A 58 5.26 -4.98 2.90
CA GLY A 58 5.40 -3.58 2.43
C GLY A 58 4.33 -3.18 1.42
N LEU A 59 3.95 -4.08 0.50
CA LEU A 59 2.85 -3.84 -0.44
C LEU A 59 1.49 -3.74 0.27
N TYR A 60 1.28 -4.53 1.32
CA TYR A 60 0.05 -4.50 2.10
C TYR A 60 -0.09 -3.21 2.92
N GLU A 61 0.99 -2.78 3.57
CA GLU A 61 1.06 -1.51 4.30
C GLU A 61 0.84 -0.31 3.36
N ALA A 62 1.47 -0.33 2.18
CA ALA A 62 1.25 0.69 1.16
C ALA A 62 -0.23 0.75 0.71
N ALA A 63 -0.84 -0.40 0.45
CA ALA A 63 -2.26 -0.46 0.08
C ALA A 63 -3.17 0.08 1.18
N ILE A 64 -2.89 -0.20 2.46
CA ILE A 64 -3.63 0.37 3.60
C ILE A 64 -3.52 1.90 3.59
N ALA A 65 -2.31 2.43 3.43
CA ALA A 65 -2.08 3.87 3.39
C ALA A 65 -2.87 4.53 2.24
N ASP A 66 -2.91 3.91 1.06
CA ASP A 66 -3.68 4.39 -0.07
C ASP A 66 -5.20 4.34 0.16
N PHE A 67 -5.71 3.30 0.82
CA PHE A 67 -7.12 3.27 1.22
C PHE A 67 -7.47 4.37 2.23
N SER A 68 -6.59 4.66 3.18
CA SER A 68 -6.75 5.79 4.10
C SER A 68 -6.74 7.12 3.36
N ALA A 69 -5.81 7.32 2.42
CA ALA A 69 -5.74 8.52 1.60
C ALA A 69 -7.04 8.72 0.78
N ILE A 70 -7.62 7.66 0.23
CA ILE A 70 -8.93 7.72 -0.45
C ILE A 70 -10.01 8.26 0.49
N ALA A 71 -10.06 7.77 1.73
CA ALA A 71 -11.04 8.22 2.71
C ALA A 71 -10.83 9.70 3.07
N ASP A 72 -9.60 10.12 3.32
CA ASP A 72 -9.25 11.49 3.67
C ASP A 72 -9.58 12.48 2.54
N PHE A 73 -9.15 12.19 1.30
CA PHE A 73 -9.49 13.05 0.16
C PHE A 73 -10.99 13.05 -0.15
N THR A 74 -11.71 11.97 0.16
CA THR A 74 -13.17 11.98 0.08
C THR A 74 -13.78 12.96 1.07
N GLN A 75 -13.25 13.07 2.30
CA GLN A 75 -13.70 14.11 3.23
C GLN A 75 -13.38 15.50 2.71
N VAL A 76 -12.19 15.74 2.16
CA VAL A 76 -11.83 17.04 1.56
C VAL A 76 -12.81 17.42 0.46
N ILE A 77 -13.16 16.49 -0.42
CA ILE A 77 -14.10 16.72 -1.54
C ILE A 77 -15.53 16.96 -1.03
N LEU A 78 -15.95 16.30 0.05
CA LEU A 78 -17.26 16.56 0.67
C LEU A 78 -17.35 18.00 1.21
N HIS A 79 -16.26 18.53 1.78
CA HIS A 79 -16.21 19.90 2.29
C HIS A 79 -15.98 20.95 1.20
N ASN A 80 -15.15 20.65 0.20
CA ASN A 80 -14.87 21.50 -0.95
C ASN A 80 -14.93 20.69 -2.25
N PRO A 81 -16.12 20.57 -2.87
CA PRO A 81 -16.32 19.78 -4.08
C PRO A 81 -15.51 20.25 -5.29
N THR A 82 -15.10 21.52 -5.31
CA THR A 82 -14.34 22.13 -6.41
C THR A 82 -12.82 22.06 -6.21
N ASN A 83 -12.34 21.37 -5.17
CA ASN A 83 -10.91 21.18 -4.95
C ASN A 83 -10.30 20.19 -5.97
N ALA A 84 -9.80 20.72 -7.08
CA ALA A 84 -9.18 19.95 -8.15
C ALA A 84 -8.00 19.07 -7.68
N HIS A 85 -7.22 19.55 -6.71
CA HIS A 85 -6.07 18.82 -6.16
C HIS A 85 -6.52 17.58 -5.37
N ALA A 86 -7.62 17.68 -4.62
CA ALA A 86 -8.14 16.56 -3.84
C ALA A 86 -8.64 15.42 -4.75
N HIS A 87 -9.39 15.76 -5.81
CA HIS A 87 -9.79 14.79 -6.84
C HIS A 87 -8.55 14.13 -7.45
N PHE A 88 -7.57 14.92 -7.88
CA PHE A 88 -6.37 14.39 -8.50
C PHE A 88 -5.57 13.45 -7.58
N ARG A 89 -5.35 13.82 -6.32
CA ARG A 89 -4.63 12.97 -5.37
C ARG A 89 -5.39 11.68 -5.07
N ARG A 90 -6.72 11.76 -4.92
CA ARG A 90 -7.57 10.59 -4.74
C ARG A 90 -7.50 9.64 -5.93
N ALA A 91 -7.36 10.17 -7.15
CA ALA A 91 -7.17 9.34 -8.34
C ALA A 91 -5.90 8.47 -8.29
N PHE A 92 -4.78 9.01 -7.80
CA PHE A 92 -3.54 8.25 -7.66
C PHE A 92 -3.68 7.13 -6.62
N ALA A 93 -4.32 7.42 -5.49
CA ALA A 93 -4.62 6.42 -4.47
C ALA A 93 -5.59 5.34 -4.99
N PHE A 94 -6.58 5.72 -5.81
CA PHE A 94 -7.43 4.74 -6.50
C PHE A 94 -6.64 3.86 -7.47
N LYS A 95 -5.71 4.45 -8.25
CA LYS A 95 -4.87 3.68 -9.16
C LYS A 95 -4.01 2.66 -8.42
N SER A 96 -3.36 3.05 -7.32
CA SER A 96 -2.43 2.17 -6.60
C SER A 96 -3.14 0.97 -5.96
N VAL A 97 -4.41 1.11 -5.58
CA VAL A 97 -5.25 -0.01 -5.12
C VAL A 97 -6.02 -0.73 -6.26
N GLY A 98 -5.72 -0.40 -7.52
CA GLY A 98 -6.30 -1.06 -8.71
C GLY A 98 -7.69 -0.60 -9.12
N ARG A 99 -8.24 0.46 -8.51
CA ARG A 99 -9.55 1.06 -8.81
C ARG A 99 -9.45 2.07 -9.97
N VAL A 100 -9.08 1.55 -11.15
CA VAL A 100 -8.71 2.37 -12.32
C VAL A 100 -9.87 3.20 -12.87
N ALA A 101 -11.11 2.69 -12.80
CA ALA A 101 -12.27 3.42 -13.30
C ALA A 101 -12.57 4.67 -12.46
N GLU A 102 -12.51 4.54 -11.14
CA GLU A 102 -12.65 5.67 -10.20
C GLU A 102 -11.50 6.66 -10.34
N ALA A 103 -10.27 6.17 -10.52
CA ALA A 103 -9.11 7.02 -10.80
C ALA A 103 -9.31 7.88 -12.06
N ALA A 104 -9.80 7.28 -13.15
CA ALA A 104 -10.05 8.01 -14.39
C ALA A 104 -11.14 9.09 -14.22
N ALA A 105 -12.21 8.79 -13.47
CA ALA A 105 -13.27 9.75 -13.18
C ALA A 105 -12.77 10.96 -12.37
N ASP A 106 -11.95 10.72 -11.36
CA ASP A 106 -11.35 11.78 -10.54
C ASP A 106 -10.34 12.63 -11.35
N ILE A 107 -9.56 12.03 -12.25
CA ILE A 107 -8.66 12.77 -13.16
C ILE A 107 -9.45 13.70 -14.08
N GLU A 108 -10.52 13.22 -14.71
CA GLU A 108 -11.35 14.07 -15.56
C GLU A 108 -12.02 15.20 -14.77
N THR A 109 -12.45 14.92 -13.54
CA THR A 109 -13.01 15.94 -12.64
C THR A 109 -11.98 17.00 -12.29
N ALA A 110 -10.76 16.60 -11.88
CA ALA A 110 -9.68 17.53 -11.57
C ALA A 110 -9.34 18.44 -12.76
N LYS A 111 -9.28 17.87 -13.97
CA LYS A 111 -9.04 18.59 -15.21
C LYS A 111 -10.15 19.59 -15.56
N LEU A 112 -11.42 19.26 -15.28
CA LEU A 112 -12.54 20.17 -15.48
C LEU A 112 -12.51 21.35 -14.51
N LEU A 113 -12.09 21.10 -13.27
CA LEU A 113 -12.06 22.10 -12.20
C LEU A 113 -10.90 23.10 -12.35
N ASP A 114 -9.74 22.64 -12.83
CA ASP A 114 -8.59 23.51 -13.11
C ASP A 114 -7.90 23.10 -14.43
N PRO A 115 -8.48 23.50 -15.57
CA PRO A 115 -8.02 23.09 -16.90
C PRO A 115 -6.72 23.78 -17.33
N THR A 116 -6.28 24.80 -16.60
CA THR A 116 -5.08 25.58 -16.91
C THR A 116 -3.83 25.07 -16.20
N ASN A 117 -4.00 24.22 -15.19
CA ASN A 117 -2.90 23.73 -14.37
C ASN A 117 -2.24 22.48 -15.00
N PRO A 118 -1.02 22.60 -15.55
CA PRO A 118 -0.36 21.51 -16.24
C PRO A 118 -0.03 20.33 -15.32
N HIS A 119 0.04 20.53 -13.99
CA HIS A 119 0.29 19.45 -13.03
C HIS A 119 -0.90 18.52 -12.84
N LEU A 120 -2.12 19.01 -13.11
CA LEU A 120 -3.35 18.22 -13.06
C LEU A 120 -3.68 17.58 -14.41
N MET A 121 -3.04 18.04 -15.48
CA MET A 121 -3.18 17.53 -16.83
C MET A 121 -2.28 16.32 -17.04
N VAL A 122 -2.58 15.20 -16.38
CA VAL A 122 -1.87 13.94 -16.65
C VAL A 122 -2.57 13.15 -17.74
N ASN A 123 -1.81 12.73 -18.75
CA ASN A 123 -2.28 11.74 -19.70
C ASN A 123 -2.37 10.39 -18.99
N TYR A 124 -3.57 9.90 -18.69
CA TYR A 124 -3.80 8.60 -18.03
C TYR A 124 -3.10 7.44 -18.76
N LYS A 125 -2.80 7.57 -20.06
CA LYS A 125 -2.03 6.57 -20.83
C LYS A 125 -0.56 6.48 -20.41
N ASN A 126 -0.03 7.52 -19.79
CA ASN A 126 1.36 7.60 -19.29
C ASN A 126 1.43 7.48 -17.75
N LEU A 127 0.32 7.21 -17.04
CA LEU A 127 0.31 7.08 -15.58
C LEU A 127 1.05 5.83 -15.08
N HIS A 128 1.27 4.83 -15.95
CA HIS A 128 1.87 3.55 -15.57
C HIS A 128 3.25 3.72 -14.93
N ASP A 129 4.06 4.66 -15.42
CA ASP A 129 5.44 4.87 -14.96
C ASP A 129 5.58 5.98 -13.90
N THR A 130 4.48 6.65 -13.54
CA THR A 130 4.50 7.72 -12.55
C THR A 130 4.06 7.19 -11.19
N GLU A 131 5.02 7.10 -10.27
CA GLU A 131 4.81 6.61 -8.90
C GLU A 131 4.12 7.66 -8.03
N CYS A 132 4.49 8.94 -8.17
CA CYS A 132 3.87 10.04 -7.42
C CYS A 132 4.05 11.39 -8.13
N ILE A 133 3.02 12.25 -8.06
CA ILE A 133 3.09 13.68 -8.43
C ILE A 133 2.73 14.49 -7.19
N VAL A 134 3.69 15.24 -6.66
CA VAL A 134 3.46 16.14 -5.52
C VAL A 134 2.93 17.47 -6.06
N LEU A 135 1.64 17.73 -5.86
CA LEU A 135 0.99 18.96 -6.33
C LEU A 135 1.21 20.16 -5.38
N CYS A 136 1.23 19.91 -4.07
CA CYS A 136 1.47 20.87 -2.98
C CYS A 136 1.69 20.11 -1.64
N VAL A 137 1.95 20.79 -0.54
CA VAL A 137 1.96 20.13 0.79
C VAL A 137 0.51 19.96 1.27
N PRO A 138 0.11 18.82 1.87
CA PRO A 138 -1.20 18.71 2.50
C PRO A 138 -1.47 19.84 3.50
N GLY A 139 -2.68 20.39 3.52
CA GLY A 139 -3.06 21.51 4.38
C GLY A 139 -2.57 22.88 3.89
N HIS A 140 -1.90 22.92 2.74
CA HIS A 140 -1.52 24.15 2.03
C HIS A 140 -2.25 24.26 0.68
N GLU A 141 -3.35 23.50 0.51
CA GLU A 141 -4.27 23.76 -0.59
C GLU A 141 -4.81 25.18 -0.48
N VAL A 142 -4.82 25.91 -1.61
CA VAL A 142 -5.43 27.24 -1.64
C VAL A 142 -6.91 27.06 -1.33
N GLU A 143 -7.40 27.68 -0.26
CA GLU A 143 -8.83 27.76 0.01
C GLU A 143 -9.47 28.58 -1.13
N TYR A 144 -10.27 27.93 -1.97
CA TYR A 144 -11.12 28.58 -2.97
C TYR A 144 -12.50 28.83 -2.37
#